data_AF-A0A414NX23-F1
#
_entry.id   AF-A0A414NX23-F1
#
_cell.length_a   1.000
_cell.length_b   1.000
_cell.length_c   1.000
_cell.angle_alpha   90.00
_cell.angle_beta   90.00
_cell.angle_gamma   90.00
#
_symmetry.space_group_name_H-M   'P 1'
#
loop_
_entity.id
_entity.type
_entity.pdbx_description
1 polymer ?
#
loop_
_entity_poly.entity_id
_entity_poly.type
_entity_poly.pdbx_seq_one_letter_code
_entity_poly.pdbx_strand_id
1 'polypeptide(L)'
;MWKKKGQGIVEYALILAFVVGIGGVLFANGNLADSIRSVFSNVNIQLDPATTPQDIIERLRQGRYDGLAKDELKRDKNKTLIITSDSAEGQALAQKLNIQPQSGDAWFARIQTDGTTVFSYYSAAANGGMTYDTLKAEYQNHPTVRIAEGLFNSMGKSTIQQGTAAGQTYWGNVKGYVGKSPNGNGIIIDPTPIDRIK
;
A
#
# COMPACT_ATOMS: atom_id res chain seq x y z
N MET A 1 -33.02 22.54 26.19
CA MET A 1 -33.02 23.25 24.90
C MET A 1 -31.71 24.04 24.83
N TRP A 2 -30.83 24.02 23.83
CA TRP A 2 -30.74 23.34 22.53
C TRP A 2 -29.25 23.06 22.25
N LYS A 3 -28.97 21.94 21.57
CA LYS A 3 -27.63 21.56 21.08
C LYS A 3 -27.11 22.60 20.08
N LYS A 4 -25.82 22.94 20.18
CA LYS A 4 -25.04 23.58 19.10
C LYS A 4 -25.18 22.75 17.83
N LYS A 5 -26.06 23.17 16.93
CA LYS A 5 -26.31 22.56 15.62
C LYS A 5 -26.03 23.65 14.58
N GLY A 6 -24.81 23.67 14.07
CA GLY A 6 -24.39 24.70 13.12
C GLY A 6 -22.96 24.55 12.61
N GLN A 7 -22.08 23.85 13.33
CA GLN A 7 -20.67 23.77 12.95
C GLN A 7 -20.37 22.77 11.83
N GLY A 8 -21.21 21.75 11.63
CA GLY A 8 -21.01 20.77 10.54
C GLY A 8 -21.46 21.23 9.16
N ILE A 9 -22.41 22.17 9.05
CA ILE A 9 -22.96 22.58 7.73
C ILE A 9 -22.07 23.63 7.05
N VAL A 10 -21.41 24.49 7.82
CA VAL A 10 -20.58 25.57 7.28
C VAL A 10 -19.34 25.02 6.58
N GLU A 11 -18.70 23.98 7.13
CA GLU A 11 -17.50 23.38 6.52
C GLU A 11 -17.81 22.70 5.18
N TYR A 12 -18.90 21.94 5.08
CA TYR A 12 -19.32 21.35 3.79
C TYR A 12 -19.78 22.41 2.79
N ALA A 13 -20.45 23.46 3.25
CA ALA A 13 -20.82 24.59 2.38
C ALA A 13 -19.59 25.35 1.87
N LEU A 14 -18.52 25.43 2.67
CA LEU A 14 -17.28 26.12 2.29
C LEU A 14 -16.47 25.30 1.29
N ILE A 15 -16.40 23.98 1.46
CA ILE A 15 -15.83 23.06 0.46
C ILE A 15 -16.64 23.12 -0.84
N LEU A 16 -17.97 23.08 -0.74
CA LEU A 16 -18.85 23.15 -1.91
C LEU A 16 -18.72 24.51 -2.62
N ALA A 17 -18.63 25.62 -1.87
CA ALA A 17 -18.42 26.95 -2.43
C ALA A 17 -17.04 27.11 -3.07
N PHE A 18 -15.99 26.47 -2.54
CA PHE A 18 -14.67 26.43 -3.15
C PHE A 18 -14.68 25.62 -4.46
N VAL A 19 -15.33 24.46 -4.47
CA VAL A 19 -15.51 23.62 -5.67
C VAL A 19 -16.33 24.34 -6.75
N VAL A 20 -17.43 25.00 -6.36
CA VAL A 20 -18.29 25.76 -7.27
C VAL A 20 -17.61 27.05 -7.73
N GLY A 21 -16.85 27.73 -6.86
CA GLY A 21 -16.13 28.96 -7.18
C GLY A 21 -14.97 28.73 -8.17
N ILE A 22 -14.19 27.67 -7.97
CA ILE A 22 -13.11 27.28 -8.90
C ILE A 22 -13.68 26.69 -10.19
N GLY A 23 -14.77 25.89 -10.09
CA GLY A 23 -15.53 25.46 -11.25
C GLY A 23 -15.97 26.67 -12.07
N GLY A 24 -16.58 27.67 -11.42
CA GLY A 24 -17.04 28.98 -11.94
C GLY A 24 -16.04 29.67 -12.86
N VAL A 25 -14.80 29.79 -12.40
CA VAL A 25 -13.71 30.47 -13.13
C VAL A 25 -13.18 29.63 -14.30
N LEU A 26 -13.24 28.30 -14.20
CA LEU A 26 -12.78 27.39 -15.26
C LEU A 26 -13.85 27.13 -16.35
N PHE A 27 -15.14 27.32 -16.04
CA PHE A 27 -16.25 27.23 -17.01
C PHE A 27 -16.14 28.21 -18.17
N ALA A 28 -15.38 29.30 -18.02
CA ALA A 28 -15.23 30.30 -19.08
C ALA A 28 -14.40 29.81 -20.28
N ASN A 29 -13.66 28.69 -20.17
CA ASN A 29 -12.68 28.28 -21.19
C ASN A 29 -12.69 26.78 -21.60
N GLY A 30 -13.67 25.96 -21.21
CA GLY A 30 -13.72 24.56 -21.68
C GLY A 30 -14.56 23.58 -20.84
N ASN A 31 -14.64 22.33 -21.33
CA ASN A 31 -15.49 21.23 -20.84
C ASN A 31 -15.36 21.01 -19.31
N LEU A 32 -16.51 21.05 -18.61
CA LEU A 32 -16.64 20.87 -17.16
C LEU A 32 -15.88 19.63 -16.63
N ALA A 33 -15.89 18.54 -17.40
CA ALA A 33 -15.21 17.31 -17.02
C ALA A 33 -13.68 17.49 -16.89
N ASP A 34 -13.06 18.32 -17.74
CA ASP A 34 -11.62 18.54 -17.74
C ASP A 34 -11.20 19.55 -16.67
N SER A 35 -12.06 20.53 -16.38
CA SER A 35 -11.88 21.47 -15.28
C SER A 35 -11.98 20.79 -13.91
N ILE A 36 -12.94 19.89 -13.72
CA ILE A 36 -13.05 19.06 -12.51
C ILE A 36 -11.83 18.15 -12.37
N ARG A 37 -11.40 17.48 -13.44
CA ARG A 37 -10.17 16.66 -13.44
C ARG A 37 -8.93 17.48 -13.06
N SER A 38 -8.80 18.70 -13.57
CA SER A 38 -7.69 19.62 -13.27
C SER A 38 -7.65 20.04 -11.79
N VAL A 39 -8.80 20.34 -11.19
CA VAL A 39 -8.89 20.67 -9.76
C VAL A 39 -8.52 19.46 -8.90
N PHE A 40 -9.01 18.27 -9.24
CA PHE A 40 -8.66 17.04 -8.51
C PHE A 40 -7.23 16.56 -8.76
N SER A 41 -6.63 16.83 -9.93
CA SER A 41 -5.22 16.52 -10.20
C SER A 41 -4.25 17.45 -9.49
N ASN A 42 -4.72 18.64 -9.07
CA ASN A 42 -3.92 19.65 -8.37
C ASN A 42 -4.11 19.63 -6.85
N VAL A 43 -4.93 18.74 -6.29
CA VAL A 43 -4.93 18.50 -4.85
C VAL A 43 -3.70 17.66 -4.54
N ASN A 44 -2.66 18.29 -4.02
CA ASN A 44 -1.53 17.59 -3.43
C ASN A 44 -2.08 16.91 -2.16
N ILE A 45 -2.55 15.66 -2.29
CA ILE A 45 -3.14 14.91 -1.16
C ILE A 45 -2.03 14.77 -0.13
N GLN A 46 -2.12 15.53 0.96
CA GLN A 46 -1.23 15.38 2.10
C GLN A 46 -1.60 14.08 2.80
N LEU A 47 -0.84 13.03 2.50
CA LEU A 47 -0.99 11.73 3.09
C LEU A 47 -0.38 11.74 4.49
N ASP A 48 -1.13 11.32 5.51
CA ASP A 48 -0.55 11.02 6.83
C ASP A 48 0.47 9.88 6.72
N PRO A 49 1.53 9.89 7.54
CA PRO A 49 2.56 8.86 7.51
C PRO A 49 1.98 7.51 7.91
N ALA A 50 2.23 6.48 7.10
CA ALA A 50 1.90 5.11 7.42
C ALA A 50 3.08 4.46 8.16
N THR A 51 2.91 4.18 9.45
CA THR A 51 4.01 3.76 10.33
C THR A 51 3.85 2.37 10.94
N THR A 52 2.62 1.85 11.03
CA THR A 52 2.36 0.51 11.56
C THR A 52 2.28 -0.53 10.44
N PRO A 53 2.48 -1.83 10.72
CA PRO A 53 2.37 -2.88 9.70
C PRO A 53 1.02 -2.84 8.96
N GLN A 54 -0.07 -2.60 9.70
CA GLN A 54 -1.42 -2.53 9.14
C GLN A 54 -1.61 -1.29 8.28
N ASP A 55 -1.16 -0.11 8.74
CA ASP A 55 -1.27 1.13 7.98
C ASP A 55 -0.45 1.07 6.69
N ILE A 56 0.74 0.46 6.73
CA ILE A 56 1.62 0.32 5.57
C ILE A 56 1.00 -0.62 4.53
N ILE A 57 0.46 -1.77 4.97
CA ILE A 57 -0.26 -2.69 4.07
C ILE A 57 -1.48 -2.01 3.46
N GLU A 58 -2.25 -1.26 4.26
CA GLU A 58 -3.42 -0.53 3.76
C GLU A 58 -3.01 0.61 2.81
N ARG A 59 -1.91 1.31 3.07
CA ARG A 59 -1.39 2.36 2.20
C ARG A 59 -0.89 1.81 0.87
N LEU A 60 -0.25 0.63 0.86
CA LEU A 60 0.09 -0.07 -0.38
C LEU A 60 -1.17 -0.52 -1.14
N ARG A 61 -2.22 -0.97 -0.44
CA ARG A 61 -3.53 -1.27 -1.03
C ARG A 61 -4.13 -0.04 -1.69
N GLN A 62 -4.19 1.10 -0.99
CA GLN A 62 -4.67 2.37 -1.55
C GLN A 62 -3.82 2.82 -2.75
N GLY A 63 -2.49 2.63 -2.67
CA GLY A 63 -1.53 2.78 -3.76
C GLY A 63 -2.02 2.11 -5.04
N ARG A 64 -2.32 0.83 -4.95
CA ARG A 64 -2.71 0.01 -6.11
C ARG A 64 -4.14 0.23 -6.56
N TYR A 65 -5.10 0.19 -5.63
CA TYR A 65 -6.52 0.03 -5.95
C TYR A 65 -7.28 1.35 -5.93
N ASP A 66 -6.80 2.34 -5.19
CA ASP A 66 -7.47 3.64 -5.04
C ASP A 66 -6.74 4.74 -5.84
N GLY A 67 -5.68 4.35 -6.57
CA GLY A 67 -5.02 5.17 -7.58
C GLY A 67 -3.85 6.01 -7.08
N LEU A 68 -3.42 5.89 -5.82
CA LEU A 68 -2.31 6.70 -5.26
C LEU A 68 -0.95 6.34 -5.88
N ALA A 69 -0.77 5.13 -6.40
CA ALA A 69 0.45 4.62 -7.03
C ALA A 69 0.13 3.60 -8.14
N LYS A 70 -0.86 3.92 -8.98
CA LYS A 70 -1.38 3.01 -10.02
C LYS A 70 -0.33 2.53 -11.03
N ASP A 71 0.68 3.35 -11.29
CA ASP A 71 1.69 3.09 -12.31
C ASP A 71 2.82 2.21 -11.75
N GLU A 72 3.22 2.48 -10.51
CA GLU A 72 4.22 1.71 -9.77
C GLU A 72 3.70 0.33 -9.36
N LEU A 73 2.44 0.24 -8.94
CA LEU A 73 1.79 -0.99 -8.50
C LEU A 73 0.86 -1.57 -9.58
N LYS A 74 1.19 -1.38 -10.86
CA LYS A 74 0.36 -1.91 -11.96
C LYS A 74 0.53 -3.42 -12.11
N ARG A 75 -0.56 -4.12 -12.44
CA ARG A 75 -0.50 -5.53 -12.83
C ARG A 75 0.07 -5.65 -14.24
N ASP A 76 1.02 -6.55 -14.42
CA ASP A 76 1.38 -7.12 -15.71
C ASP A 76 0.76 -8.52 -15.83
N LYS A 77 0.14 -8.84 -16.97
CA LYS A 77 -0.49 -10.15 -17.20
C LYS A 77 0.53 -11.24 -17.55
N ASN A 78 1.74 -10.85 -17.93
CA ASN A 78 2.79 -11.75 -18.40
C ASN A 78 3.90 -11.96 -17.36
N LYS A 79 3.97 -11.10 -16.34
CA LYS A 79 5.03 -11.15 -15.33
C LYS A 79 4.52 -10.74 -13.95
N THR A 80 4.92 -11.48 -12.92
CA THR A 80 4.70 -11.06 -11.53
C THR A 80 5.59 -9.86 -11.20
N LEU A 81 4.98 -8.81 -10.68
CA LEU A 81 5.69 -7.63 -10.17
C LEU A 81 6.09 -7.89 -8.72
N ILE A 82 7.35 -7.61 -8.40
CA ILE A 82 7.90 -7.67 -7.05
C ILE A 82 8.64 -6.37 -6.78
N ILE A 83 8.30 -5.71 -5.67
CA ILE A 83 8.98 -4.51 -5.17
C ILE A 83 9.40 -4.79 -3.73
N THR A 84 10.68 -4.54 -3.43
CA THR A 84 11.25 -4.62 -2.09
C THR A 84 11.48 -3.21 -1.56
N SER A 85 11.24 -2.95 -0.28
CA SER A 85 11.38 -1.60 0.31
C SER A 85 12.80 -0.99 0.18
N ASP A 86 13.82 -1.82 0.04
CA ASP A 86 15.23 -1.43 -0.09
C ASP A 86 15.69 -1.21 -1.54
N SER A 87 14.82 -1.48 -2.53
CA SER A 87 15.08 -1.17 -3.94
C SER A 87 14.84 0.31 -4.25
N ALA A 88 15.42 0.82 -5.34
CA ALA A 88 15.19 2.21 -5.78
C ALA A 88 13.70 2.47 -6.06
N GLU A 89 13.01 1.51 -6.69
CA GLU A 89 11.57 1.56 -6.94
C GLU A 89 10.77 1.54 -5.64
N GLY A 90 11.19 0.73 -4.66
CA GLY A 90 10.59 0.67 -3.33
C GLY A 90 10.73 1.98 -2.56
N GLN A 91 11.91 2.58 -2.58
CA GLN A 91 12.16 3.87 -1.93
C GLN A 91 11.33 5.00 -2.55
N ALA A 92 11.24 5.05 -3.89
CA ALA A 92 10.40 6.00 -4.59
C ALA A 92 8.91 5.79 -4.26
N LEU A 93 8.45 4.54 -4.22
CA LEU A 93 7.09 4.21 -3.83
C LEU A 93 6.79 4.59 -2.36
N ALA A 94 7.73 4.35 -1.45
CA ALA A 94 7.59 4.73 -0.04
C ALA A 94 7.44 6.24 0.13
N GLN A 95 8.25 7.04 -0.58
CA GLN A 95 8.15 8.49 -0.57
C GLN A 95 6.80 8.96 -1.11
N LYS A 96 6.38 8.44 -2.28
CA LYS A 96 5.11 8.77 -2.92
C LYS A 96 3.91 8.47 -2.03
N LEU A 97 3.96 7.36 -1.31
CA LEU A 97 2.88 6.89 -0.44
C LEU A 97 3.04 7.32 1.02
N ASN A 98 4.05 8.13 1.36
CA ASN A 98 4.41 8.49 2.74
C ASN A 98 4.45 7.28 3.70
N ILE A 99 5.12 6.21 3.27
CA ILE A 99 5.37 4.99 4.07
C ILE A 99 6.66 5.18 4.86
N GLN A 100 6.57 5.02 6.19
CA GLN A 100 7.67 5.25 7.12
C GLN A 100 7.80 4.05 8.05
N PRO A 101 8.42 2.93 7.59
CA PRO A 101 8.64 1.77 8.44
C PRO A 101 9.59 2.12 9.59
N GLN A 102 9.51 1.38 10.70
CA GLN A 102 10.46 1.53 11.80
C GLN A 102 11.89 1.17 11.34
N SER A 103 12.90 1.72 12.01
CA SER A 103 14.30 1.41 11.70
C SER A 103 14.56 -0.09 11.84
N GLY A 104 15.10 -0.72 10.79
CA GLY A 104 15.35 -2.16 10.74
C GLY A 104 14.17 -3.00 10.25
N ASP A 105 13.01 -2.40 10.00
CA ASP A 105 11.85 -3.08 9.40
C ASP A 105 11.90 -2.98 7.88
N ALA A 106 11.10 -3.82 7.21
CA ALA A 106 11.00 -3.83 5.74
C ALA A 106 9.60 -4.21 5.28
N TRP A 107 9.22 -3.75 4.09
CA TRP A 107 7.98 -4.15 3.43
C TRP A 107 8.24 -4.66 2.01
N PHE A 108 7.30 -5.45 1.51
CA PHE A 108 7.36 -6.10 0.20
C PHE A 108 6.00 -6.04 -0.47
N ALA A 109 6.02 -5.89 -1.79
CA ALA A 109 4.83 -5.95 -2.62
C ALA A 109 5.02 -6.99 -3.72
N ARG A 110 4.06 -7.90 -3.83
CA ARG A 110 3.97 -8.88 -4.91
C ARG A 110 2.60 -8.79 -5.57
N ILE A 111 2.60 -8.63 -6.89
CA ILE A 111 1.40 -8.60 -7.71
C ILE A 111 1.53 -9.68 -8.77
N GLN A 112 0.68 -10.70 -8.68
CA GLN A 112 0.68 -11.82 -9.60
C GLN A 112 0.00 -11.47 -10.93
N THR A 113 0.30 -12.29 -11.93
CA THR A 113 -0.27 -12.19 -13.28
C THR A 113 -1.79 -12.34 -13.32
N ASP A 114 -2.41 -13.00 -12.34
CA ASP A 114 -3.87 -13.12 -12.17
C ASP A 114 -4.52 -11.90 -11.45
N GLY A 115 -3.68 -11.01 -10.91
CA GLY A 115 -4.08 -9.81 -10.16
C GLY A 115 -4.14 -9.99 -8.65
N THR A 116 -3.96 -11.22 -8.14
CA THR A 116 -3.80 -11.49 -6.71
C THR A 116 -2.59 -10.74 -6.19
N THR A 117 -2.79 -9.99 -5.11
CA THR A 117 -1.80 -9.09 -4.55
C THR A 117 -1.49 -9.48 -3.12
N VAL A 118 -0.20 -9.54 -2.82
CA VAL A 118 0.33 -9.82 -1.50
C VAL A 118 1.21 -8.65 -1.09
N PHE A 119 0.89 -8.04 0.04
CA PHE A 119 1.79 -7.12 0.73
C PHE A 119 2.29 -7.80 1.99
N SER A 120 3.57 -7.63 2.30
CA SER A 120 4.18 -8.24 3.49
C SER A 120 4.99 -7.21 4.23
N TYR A 121 4.96 -7.29 5.55
CA TYR A 121 5.70 -6.42 6.45
C TYR A 121 6.51 -7.26 7.44
N TYR A 122 7.81 -7.05 7.44
CA TYR A 122 8.76 -7.62 8.39
C TYR A 122 9.06 -6.59 9.48
N SER A 123 8.85 -6.99 10.73
CA SER A 123 9.25 -6.19 11.89
C SER A 123 10.43 -6.83 12.61
N ALA A 124 11.50 -6.06 12.81
CA ALA A 124 12.64 -6.46 13.61
C ALA A 124 12.20 -6.79 15.04
N ALA A 125 11.34 -5.96 15.62
CA ALA A 125 10.80 -6.17 16.97
C ALA A 125 10.06 -7.50 17.11
N ALA A 126 9.27 -7.90 16.09
CA ALA A 126 8.58 -9.19 16.08
C ALA A 126 9.51 -10.39 15.86
N ASN A 127 10.75 -10.16 15.44
CA ASN A 127 11.76 -11.17 15.12
C ASN A 127 12.99 -11.05 16.03
N GLY A 128 12.79 -10.71 17.30
CA GLY A 128 13.85 -10.71 18.32
C GLY A 128 14.87 -9.57 18.17
N GLY A 129 14.49 -8.49 17.50
CA GLY A 129 15.35 -7.33 17.26
C GLY A 129 16.29 -7.48 16.06
N MET A 130 16.20 -8.58 15.31
CA MET A 130 16.98 -8.76 14.09
C MET A 130 16.54 -7.75 13.03
N THR A 131 17.46 -6.89 12.58
CA THR A 131 17.13 -5.92 11.53
C THR A 131 17.03 -6.61 10.17
N TYR A 132 16.32 -6.01 9.24
CA TYR A 132 16.23 -6.49 7.86
C TYR A 132 17.61 -6.59 7.19
N ASP A 133 18.53 -5.65 7.45
CA ASP A 133 19.89 -5.72 6.91
C ASP A 133 20.68 -6.91 7.45
N THR A 134 20.56 -7.20 8.75
CA THR A 134 21.13 -8.40 9.37
C THR A 134 20.51 -9.67 8.76
N LEU A 135 19.18 -9.71 8.66
CA LEU A 135 18.47 -10.83 8.04
C LEU A 135 18.90 -11.04 6.59
N LYS A 136 19.09 -9.97 5.82
CA LYS A 136 19.53 -10.01 4.42
C LYS A 136 20.95 -10.58 4.28
N ALA A 137 21.85 -10.26 5.21
CA ALA A 137 23.21 -10.79 5.21
C ALA A 137 23.25 -12.30 5.53
N GLU A 138 22.35 -12.79 6.38
CA GLU A 138 22.39 -14.16 6.91
C GLU A 138 21.14 -15.00 6.56
N TYR A 139 20.41 -14.61 5.52
CA TYR A 139 19.07 -15.15 5.22
C TYR A 139 19.02 -16.68 5.05
N GLN A 140 20.14 -17.29 4.68
CA GLN A 140 20.28 -18.75 4.55
C GLN A 140 20.09 -19.48 5.88
N ASN A 141 20.43 -18.84 7.01
CA ASN A 141 20.22 -19.36 8.35
C ASN A 141 18.80 -19.09 8.87
N HIS A 142 18.04 -18.24 8.16
CA HIS A 142 16.71 -17.78 8.53
C HIS A 142 15.72 -18.02 7.39
N PRO A 143 15.45 -19.28 6.98
CA PRO A 143 14.56 -19.57 5.87
C PRO A 143 13.12 -19.10 6.10
N THR A 144 12.76 -18.82 7.37
CA THR A 144 11.43 -18.34 7.73
C THR A 144 11.48 -17.36 8.89
N VAL A 145 10.58 -16.38 8.87
CA VAL A 145 10.43 -15.32 9.90
C VAL A 145 8.96 -15.09 10.23
N ARG A 146 8.66 -14.19 11.17
CA ARG A 146 7.32 -13.68 11.43
C ARG A 146 7.07 -12.39 10.65
N ILE A 147 5.91 -12.30 10.00
CA ILE A 147 5.49 -11.11 9.25
C ILE A 147 4.04 -10.75 9.55
N ALA A 148 3.64 -9.54 9.16
CA ALA A 148 2.25 -9.26 8.83
C ALA A 148 2.06 -9.39 7.32
N GLU A 149 0.91 -9.88 6.89
CA GLU A 149 0.54 -10.00 5.48
C GLU A 149 -0.79 -9.32 5.18
N GLY A 150 -0.89 -8.82 3.95
CA GLY A 150 -2.13 -8.42 3.32
C GLY A 150 -2.37 -9.22 2.05
N LEU A 151 -3.51 -9.89 1.93
CA LEU A 151 -3.86 -10.71 0.77
C LEU A 151 -5.15 -10.21 0.11
N PHE A 152 -5.03 -9.82 -1.15
CA PHE A 152 -6.10 -9.18 -1.91
C PHE A 152 -6.31 -9.86 -3.26
N ASN A 153 -7.56 -9.94 -3.69
CA ASN A 153 -7.90 -10.32 -5.05
C ASN A 153 -7.64 -9.16 -6.04
N SER A 154 -7.95 -9.37 -7.32
CA SER A 154 -7.74 -8.37 -8.37
C SER A 154 -8.53 -7.07 -8.21
N MET A 155 -9.52 -7.02 -7.30
CA MET A 155 -10.34 -5.85 -6.98
C MET A 155 -9.98 -5.22 -5.63
N GLY A 156 -8.91 -5.67 -4.96
CA GLY A 156 -8.50 -5.12 -3.66
C GLY A 156 -9.35 -5.60 -2.49
N LYS A 157 -10.15 -6.67 -2.68
CA LYS A 157 -10.98 -7.27 -1.64
C LYS A 157 -10.34 -8.56 -1.12
N SER A 158 -10.85 -9.06 0.01
CA SER A 158 -10.44 -10.36 0.56
C SER A 158 -10.54 -11.48 -0.47
N THR A 159 -9.57 -12.39 -0.43
CA THR A 159 -9.59 -13.66 -1.15
C THR A 159 -10.44 -14.72 -0.44
N ILE A 160 -10.73 -14.53 0.86
CA ILE A 160 -11.54 -15.43 1.68
C ILE A 160 -12.99 -14.95 1.67
N GLN A 161 -13.87 -15.72 1.04
CA GLN A 161 -15.28 -15.36 0.89
C GLN A 161 -16.21 -16.07 1.89
N GLN A 162 -15.72 -17.08 2.60
CA GLN A 162 -16.54 -17.91 3.49
C GLN A 162 -15.76 -18.31 4.75
N GLY A 163 -16.51 -18.68 5.79
CA GLY A 163 -15.95 -19.04 7.10
C GLY A 163 -15.70 -17.83 8.01
N THR A 164 -15.06 -18.07 9.14
CA THR A 164 -14.85 -17.05 10.19
C THR A 164 -13.87 -15.95 9.81
N ALA A 165 -13.00 -16.21 8.82
CA ALA A 165 -12.06 -15.23 8.27
C ALA A 165 -12.59 -14.53 7.00
N ALA A 166 -13.87 -14.71 6.64
CA ALA A 166 -14.44 -14.08 5.46
C ALA A 166 -14.33 -12.55 5.54
N GLY A 167 -13.87 -11.93 4.46
CA GLY A 167 -13.68 -10.48 4.39
C GLY A 167 -12.39 -9.97 5.05
N GLN A 168 -11.65 -10.82 5.78
CA GLN A 168 -10.36 -10.45 6.34
C GLN A 168 -9.34 -10.26 5.21
N THR A 169 -8.56 -9.19 5.29
CA THR A 169 -7.50 -8.85 4.31
C THR A 169 -6.12 -8.73 4.94
N TYR A 170 -6.04 -8.72 6.28
CA TYR A 170 -4.81 -8.54 7.04
C TYR A 170 -4.65 -9.66 8.07
N TRP A 171 -3.44 -10.22 8.15
CA TRP A 171 -3.07 -11.21 9.16
C TRP A 171 -1.72 -10.83 9.77
N GLY A 172 -1.68 -10.70 11.10
CA GLY A 172 -0.45 -10.44 11.83
C GLY A 172 0.21 -11.74 12.30
N ASN A 173 1.53 -11.70 12.51
CA ASN A 173 2.32 -12.78 13.09
C ASN A 173 2.21 -14.13 12.33
N VAL A 174 2.14 -14.05 11.00
CA VAL A 174 2.13 -15.23 10.13
C VAL A 174 3.56 -15.62 9.74
N LYS A 175 3.71 -16.84 9.21
CA LYS A 175 5.00 -17.33 8.73
C LYS A 175 5.33 -16.68 7.38
N GLY A 176 6.46 -15.99 7.30
CA GLY A 176 7.05 -15.53 6.04
C GLY A 176 8.22 -16.41 5.64
N TYR A 177 8.36 -16.68 4.35
CA TYR A 177 9.51 -17.37 3.75
C TYR A 177 10.51 -16.36 3.24
N VAL A 178 11.77 -16.55 3.57
CA VAL A 178 12.86 -15.66 3.18
C VAL A 178 13.63 -16.29 2.03
N GLY A 179 13.96 -15.52 1.00
CA GLY A 179 14.82 -15.99 -0.07
C GLY A 179 15.27 -14.87 -1.00
N LYS A 180 16.09 -15.22 -1.98
CA LYS A 180 16.59 -14.25 -2.97
C LYS A 180 15.41 -13.60 -3.69
N SER A 181 15.45 -12.28 -3.80
CA SER A 181 14.44 -11.57 -4.59
C SER A 181 14.58 -11.94 -6.07
N PRO A 182 13.48 -12.25 -6.80
CA PRO A 182 13.53 -12.58 -8.22
C PRO A 182 14.06 -11.46 -9.13
N ASN A 183 14.10 -10.22 -8.64
CA ASN A 183 14.72 -9.09 -9.34
C ASN A 183 16.26 -9.02 -9.17
N GLY A 184 16.87 -9.96 -8.44
CA GLY A 184 18.31 -10.08 -8.25
C GLY A 184 18.91 -9.20 -7.16
N ASN A 185 18.12 -8.29 -6.57
CA ASN A 185 18.58 -7.39 -5.51
C ASN A 185 18.07 -7.84 -4.15
N GLY A 186 19.00 -8.31 -3.30
CA GLY A 186 18.70 -8.64 -1.91
C GLY A 186 17.77 -9.83 -1.71
N ILE A 187 16.91 -9.73 -0.70
CA ILE A 187 15.98 -10.79 -0.31
C ILE A 187 14.54 -10.29 -0.33
N ILE A 188 13.59 -11.20 -0.57
CA ILE A 188 12.16 -11.00 -0.36
C ILE A 188 11.71 -11.85 0.82
N ILE A 189 10.68 -11.35 1.53
CA ILE A 189 9.95 -12.11 2.53
C ILE A 189 8.49 -12.19 2.07
N ASP A 190 7.99 -13.40 1.85
CA ASP A 190 6.64 -13.63 1.31
C ASP A 190 5.94 -14.76 2.08
N PRO A 191 4.62 -14.70 2.31
CA PRO A 191 3.87 -15.81 2.91
C PRO A 191 3.83 -17.07 2.02
N THR A 192 4.13 -16.94 0.73
CA THR A 192 4.31 -18.05 -0.21
C THR A 192 5.79 -18.45 -0.28
N PRO A 193 6.13 -19.75 -0.25
CA PRO A 193 7.50 -20.21 -0.50
C PRO A 193 8.07 -19.61 -1.79
N ILE A 194 9.32 -19.14 -1.75
CA ILE A 194 9.91 -18.34 -2.83
C ILE A 194 10.01 -19.12 -4.15
N ASP A 195 10.24 -20.43 -4.07
CA ASP A 195 10.25 -21.38 -5.20
C ASP A 195 8.87 -21.58 -5.85
N ARG A 196 7.79 -21.10 -5.21
CA ARG A 196 6.41 -21.21 -5.67
C ARG A 196 5.83 -19.87 -6.11
N ILE A 197 6.60 -18.79 -6.04
CA ILE A 197 6.19 -17.51 -6.62
C ILE A 197 6.21 -17.66 -8.14
N LYS A 198 5.05 -17.45 -8.75
CA LYS A 198 4.83 -17.53 -10.21
C LYS A 198 5.36 -16.30 -10.92
#